data_AF-A0A5C8PCZ6-F1
#
_entry.id   AF-A0A5C8PCZ6-F1
#
_cell.length_a   1.000
_cell.length_b   1.000
_cell.length_c   1.000
_cell.angle_alpha   90.00
_cell.angle_beta   90.00
_cell.angle_gamma   90.00
#
_symmetry.space_group_name_H-M   'P 1'
#
loop_
_entity.id
_entity.type
_entity.pdbx_description
1 polymer ?
#
loop_
_entity_poly.entity_id
_entity_poly.type
_entity_poly.pdbx_seq_one_letter_code
_entity_poly.pdbx_strand_id
1 'polypeptide(L)'
;MKLSENPIAPGKLTGMRELKGGHKGVLFLLENDSGEKLVVKFQNEAPTEALAGTRIMKVAGGSTPGVRLASRIDVGILSHAVANIAFELAALRKAFESAKSSFKHVLLMEFAEGATLKAKREDAVDEFLAVIQDRSFQIALGKVIAADAFAGNPDRMFAGKIGFDPKLAGWYHEQNLFMAKSSDGSPNAVAIDNAFQPHVFDATAPWGRYLGGMGVQWGSLAAGNVELAKHEAGLLFDLFLSTAENDHPDAGPQIEQARSGKPTFQTNVANGAYEAMQALLARGQGWKDKLRKDGATEDTIRSFRVRKRLLRLMAEGEGTEEATQEAIKDARDDQAYRKWVLVNEYHMASDGADALLLESLAAYKDFKRRSRHV
;
A
#
# COMPACT_ATOMS: atom_id res chain seq x y z
N MET A 1 -5.65 24.96 3.07
CA MET A 1 -5.98 23.80 3.88
C MET A 1 -4.85 22.80 3.73
N LYS A 2 -3.84 22.90 4.60
CA LYS A 2 -2.71 21.97 4.53
C LYS A 2 -2.90 20.87 5.54
N LEU A 3 -2.74 19.61 5.11
CA LEU A 3 -2.91 18.46 6.00
C LEU A 3 -1.90 18.46 7.16
N SER A 4 -0.75 19.09 6.96
CA SER A 4 0.31 19.26 7.96
C SER A 4 -0.05 20.20 9.13
N GLU A 5 -1.11 21.01 9.00
CA GLU A 5 -1.58 21.90 10.06
C GLU A 5 -2.35 21.11 11.13
N ASN A 6 -2.06 21.41 12.41
CA ASN A 6 -2.70 20.80 13.56
C ASN A 6 -2.98 21.86 14.65
N PRO A 7 -4.24 22.31 14.83
CA PRO A 7 -5.42 21.90 14.06
C PRO A 7 -5.42 22.44 12.62
N ILE A 8 -6.28 21.90 11.76
CA ILE A 8 -6.40 22.36 10.36
C ILE A 8 -6.94 23.79 10.28
N ALA A 9 -6.40 24.60 9.38
CA ALA A 9 -6.92 25.94 9.06
C ALA A 9 -7.63 25.91 7.69
N PRO A 10 -8.98 25.76 7.65
CA PRO A 10 -9.69 25.68 6.38
C PRO A 10 -9.70 27.00 5.60
N GLY A 11 -9.57 28.15 6.29
CA GLY A 11 -9.81 29.46 5.69
C GLY A 11 -11.27 29.62 5.28
N LYS A 12 -11.54 30.45 4.28
CA LYS A 12 -12.88 30.59 3.71
C LYS A 12 -13.10 29.51 2.66
N LEU A 13 -14.07 28.62 2.90
CA LEU A 13 -14.47 27.62 1.91
C LEU A 13 -15.21 28.28 0.74
N THR A 14 -14.80 27.95 -0.47
CA THR A 14 -15.41 28.39 -1.73
C THR A 14 -16.12 27.25 -2.44
N GLY A 15 -15.71 26.01 -2.20
CA GLY A 15 -16.26 24.83 -2.86
C GLY A 15 -16.44 23.64 -1.92
N MET A 16 -17.49 22.86 -2.18
CA MET A 16 -17.71 21.56 -1.56
C MET A 16 -18.37 20.62 -2.56
N ARG A 17 -17.90 19.38 -2.64
CA ARG A 17 -18.47 18.34 -3.49
C ARG A 17 -18.40 16.98 -2.80
N GLU A 18 -19.46 16.20 -2.89
CA GLU A 18 -19.42 14.79 -2.49
C GLU A 18 -18.71 13.96 -3.59
N LEU A 19 -17.72 13.16 -3.20
CA LEU A 19 -16.99 12.28 -4.11
C LEU A 19 -17.67 10.92 -4.16
N LYS A 20 -17.90 10.41 -5.38
CA LYS A 20 -18.46 9.06 -5.62
C LYS A 20 -17.34 8.02 -5.66
N GLY A 21 -17.65 6.78 -5.27
CA GLY A 21 -16.72 5.63 -5.35
C GLY A 21 -16.14 5.15 -4.02
N GLY A 22 -16.48 5.76 -2.89
CA GLY A 22 -16.08 5.25 -1.57
C GLY A 22 -16.92 4.06 -1.13
N HIS A 23 -16.36 2.85 -1.13
CA HIS A 23 -17.09 1.65 -0.65
C HIS A 23 -17.30 1.61 0.87
N LYS A 24 -16.48 2.36 1.62
CA LYS A 24 -16.34 2.23 3.09
C LYS A 24 -16.69 3.51 3.86
N GLY A 25 -17.46 4.41 3.26
CA GLY A 25 -17.80 5.69 3.90
C GLY A 25 -18.28 6.76 2.91
N VAL A 26 -18.42 7.99 3.41
CA VAL A 26 -18.82 9.16 2.60
C VAL A 26 -17.64 10.12 2.51
N LEU A 27 -17.36 10.62 1.31
CA LEU A 27 -16.22 11.49 1.03
C LEU A 27 -16.68 12.86 0.55
N PHE A 28 -16.08 13.90 1.08
CA PHE A 28 -16.28 15.28 0.64
C PHE A 28 -14.94 15.88 0.22
N LEU A 29 -14.91 16.51 -0.96
CA LEU A 29 -13.84 17.41 -1.36
C LEU A 29 -14.23 18.82 -0.94
N LEU A 30 -13.38 19.45 -0.14
CA LEU A 30 -13.48 20.84 0.26
C LEU A 30 -12.42 21.66 -0.48
N GLU A 31 -12.77 22.89 -0.87
CA GLU A 31 -11.87 23.84 -1.53
C GLU A 31 -12.00 25.21 -0.86
N ASN A 32 -10.87 25.88 -0.61
CA ASN A 32 -10.83 27.22 -0.04
C ASN A 32 -10.53 28.30 -1.08
N ASP A 33 -10.65 29.57 -0.68
CA ASP A 33 -10.39 30.74 -1.51
C ASP A 33 -8.93 30.89 -1.99
N SER A 34 -8.01 30.13 -1.41
CA SER A 34 -6.61 30.02 -1.84
C SER A 34 -6.39 28.88 -2.83
N GLY A 35 -7.44 28.16 -3.25
CA GLY A 35 -7.39 27.01 -4.17
C GLY A 35 -6.88 25.72 -3.53
N GLU A 36 -6.70 25.68 -2.21
CA GLU A 36 -6.23 24.50 -1.50
C GLU A 36 -7.38 23.51 -1.31
N LYS A 37 -7.13 22.25 -1.65
CA LYS A 37 -8.13 21.17 -1.64
C LYS A 37 -7.85 20.16 -0.53
N LEU A 38 -8.91 19.70 0.13
CA LEU A 38 -8.85 18.70 1.19
C LEU A 38 -9.99 17.69 1.01
N VAL A 39 -9.67 16.40 1.11
CA VAL A 39 -10.67 15.34 1.17
C VAL A 39 -10.97 14.99 2.62
N VAL A 40 -12.25 14.98 3.00
CA VAL A 40 -12.77 14.57 4.30
C VAL A 40 -13.57 13.28 4.11
N LYS A 41 -13.09 12.18 4.68
CA LYS A 41 -13.76 10.86 4.62
C LYS A 41 -14.34 10.52 5.99
N PHE A 42 -15.65 10.27 6.04
CA PHE A 42 -16.36 9.75 7.19
C PHE A 42 -16.54 8.25 7.06
N GLN A 43 -16.11 7.47 8.05
CA GLN A 43 -16.19 6.00 8.02
C GLN A 43 -16.36 5.38 9.42
N ASN A 44 -16.88 4.15 9.45
CA ASN A 44 -17.02 3.36 10.68
C ASN A 44 -15.86 2.39 10.90
N GLU A 45 -15.14 2.04 9.83
CA GLU A 45 -13.97 1.18 9.90
C GLU A 45 -12.82 1.86 10.63
N ALA A 46 -12.04 1.05 11.35
CA ALA A 46 -10.87 1.52 12.07
C ALA A 46 -9.92 2.24 11.09
N PRO A 47 -9.45 3.46 11.42
CA PRO A 47 -8.59 4.23 10.53
C PRO A 47 -7.21 3.61 10.35
N THR A 48 -6.85 2.65 11.20
CA THR A 48 -5.56 1.97 11.22
C THR A 48 -5.14 1.44 9.87
N GLU A 49 -6.06 0.84 9.10
CA GLU A 49 -5.72 0.28 7.79
C GLU A 49 -5.17 1.37 6.86
N ALA A 50 -5.92 2.46 6.70
CA ALA A 50 -5.55 3.59 5.85
C ALA A 50 -4.29 4.33 6.35
N LEU A 51 -4.15 4.51 7.68
CA LEU A 51 -3.01 5.20 8.28
C LEU A 51 -1.72 4.39 8.12
N ALA A 52 -1.76 3.11 8.48
CA ALA A 52 -0.61 2.20 8.40
C ALA A 52 -0.22 1.93 6.94
N GLY A 53 -1.19 1.66 6.07
CA GLY A 53 -0.97 1.44 4.64
C GLY A 53 -0.30 2.65 3.98
N THR A 54 -0.83 3.85 4.23
CA THR A 54 -0.22 5.09 3.71
C THR A 54 1.19 5.33 4.26
N ARG A 55 1.44 5.02 5.54
CA ARG A 55 2.78 5.13 6.12
C ARG A 55 3.76 4.17 5.45
N ILE A 56 3.37 2.92 5.23
CA ILE A 56 4.18 1.92 4.53
C ILE A 56 4.50 2.42 3.12
N MET A 57 3.50 2.89 2.38
CA MET A 57 3.66 3.45 1.03
C MET A 57 4.67 4.61 1.00
N LYS A 58 4.58 5.54 1.96
CA LYS A 58 5.54 6.65 2.09
C LYS A 58 6.97 6.18 2.37
N VAL A 59 7.16 5.17 3.23
CA VAL A 59 8.49 4.62 3.52
C VAL A 59 9.07 3.85 2.32
N ALA A 60 8.21 3.21 1.54
CA ALA A 60 8.58 2.58 0.26
C ALA A 60 9.02 3.59 -0.81
N GLY A 61 8.84 4.90 -0.56
CA GLY A 61 9.07 5.95 -1.55
C GLY A 61 8.03 5.97 -2.66
N GLY A 62 6.88 5.33 -2.45
CA GLY A 62 5.73 5.39 -3.34
C GLY A 62 4.93 6.67 -3.15
N SER A 63 4.36 7.18 -4.24
CA SER A 63 3.54 8.39 -4.22
C SER A 63 2.15 8.05 -3.69
N THR A 64 1.69 8.80 -2.69
CA THR A 64 0.36 8.61 -2.11
C THR A 64 -0.09 9.87 -1.39
N PRO A 65 -1.38 10.23 -1.41
CA PRO A 65 -1.88 11.35 -0.62
C PRO A 65 -1.60 11.15 0.86
N GLY A 66 -1.23 12.21 1.54
CA GLY A 66 -1.22 12.22 2.99
C GLY A 66 -2.60 11.87 3.55
N VAL A 67 -2.61 11.12 4.66
CA VAL A 67 -3.80 10.87 5.46
C VAL A 67 -3.48 11.10 6.93
N ARG A 68 -4.42 11.68 7.67
CA ARG A 68 -4.39 11.68 9.13
C ARG A 68 -5.79 11.53 9.71
N LEU A 69 -5.86 11.02 10.93
CA LEU A 69 -7.09 11.04 11.71
C LEU A 69 -7.39 12.49 12.13
N ALA A 70 -8.62 12.94 11.95
CA ALA A 70 -9.07 14.22 12.45
C ALA A 70 -9.23 14.18 13.98
N SER A 71 -8.73 15.19 14.67
CA SER A 71 -9.03 15.42 16.08
C SER A 71 -10.45 15.95 16.25
N ARG A 72 -10.97 15.95 17.49
CA ARG A 72 -12.26 16.61 17.79
C ARG A 72 -12.24 18.10 17.44
N ILE A 73 -11.09 18.75 17.59
CA ILE A 73 -10.91 20.17 17.24
C ILE A 73 -11.00 20.35 15.73
N ASP A 74 -10.33 19.50 14.95
CA ASP A 74 -10.43 19.54 13.47
C ASP A 74 -11.87 19.38 13.00
N VAL A 75 -12.60 18.42 13.58
CA VAL A 75 -14.00 18.16 13.23
C VAL A 75 -14.88 19.37 13.55
N GLY A 76 -14.66 20.04 14.69
CA GLY A 76 -15.36 21.27 15.05
C GLY A 76 -15.07 22.43 14.11
N ILE A 77 -13.79 22.65 13.77
CA ILE A 77 -13.36 23.71 12.85
C ILE A 77 -13.94 23.50 11.45
N LEU A 78 -13.86 22.27 10.93
CA LEU A 78 -14.39 21.93 9.61
C LEU A 78 -15.92 22.09 9.57
N SER A 79 -16.63 21.65 10.61
CA SER A 79 -18.09 21.84 10.72
C SER A 79 -18.48 23.31 10.70
N HIS A 80 -17.75 24.17 11.45
CA HIS A 80 -17.97 25.62 11.41
C HIS A 80 -17.68 26.22 10.03
N ALA A 81 -16.59 25.80 9.38
CA ALA A 81 -16.24 26.27 8.03
C ALA A 81 -17.30 25.86 7.00
N VAL A 82 -17.79 24.61 7.06
CA VAL A 82 -18.85 24.08 6.20
C VAL A 82 -20.18 24.82 6.42
N ALA A 83 -20.53 25.15 7.67
CA ALA A 83 -21.76 25.90 7.96
C ALA A 83 -21.81 27.27 7.25
N ASN A 84 -20.64 27.91 7.10
CA ASN A 84 -20.47 29.23 6.49
C ASN A 84 -20.25 29.22 4.97
N ILE A 85 -20.28 28.06 4.31
CA ILE A 85 -20.20 27.99 2.85
C ILE A 85 -21.48 28.55 2.19
N ALA A 86 -21.38 28.92 0.92
CA ALA A 86 -22.47 29.54 0.15
C ALA A 86 -23.82 28.82 0.29
N PHE A 87 -24.91 29.60 0.30
CA PHE A 87 -26.26 29.09 0.56
C PHE A 87 -26.68 27.96 -0.39
N GLU A 88 -26.30 28.06 -1.66
CA GLU A 88 -26.60 27.11 -2.74
C GLU A 88 -26.09 25.69 -2.45
N LEU A 89 -25.13 25.52 -1.54
CA LEU A 89 -24.59 24.22 -1.11
C LEU A 89 -25.31 23.67 0.15
N ALA A 90 -26.51 24.16 0.47
CA ALA A 90 -27.31 23.73 1.63
C ALA A 90 -27.51 22.20 1.73
N ALA A 91 -27.78 21.54 0.59
CA ALA A 91 -27.96 20.09 0.58
C ALA A 91 -26.67 19.34 0.98
N LEU A 92 -25.52 19.77 0.44
CA LEU A 92 -24.23 19.17 0.77
C LEU A 92 -23.82 19.47 2.22
N ARG A 93 -24.13 20.66 2.75
CA ARG A 93 -23.91 20.97 4.17
C ARG A 93 -24.66 20.00 5.08
N LYS A 94 -25.94 19.74 4.77
CA LYS A 94 -26.76 18.78 5.52
C LYS A 94 -26.20 17.36 5.42
N ALA A 95 -25.74 16.95 4.24
CA ALA A 95 -25.10 15.65 4.04
C ALA A 95 -23.81 15.50 4.86
N PHE A 96 -22.96 16.53 4.87
CA PHE A 96 -21.72 16.56 5.67
C PHE A 96 -22.01 16.42 7.16
N GLU A 97 -22.95 17.21 7.69
CA GLU A 97 -23.34 17.16 9.11
C GLU A 97 -23.99 15.82 9.50
N SER A 98 -24.81 15.27 8.59
CA SER A 98 -25.38 13.93 8.76
C SER A 98 -24.27 12.86 8.84
N ALA A 99 -23.31 12.88 7.91
CA ALA A 99 -22.18 11.95 7.91
C ALA A 99 -21.34 12.09 9.19
N LYS A 100 -21.04 13.31 9.63
CA LYS A 100 -20.33 13.58 10.90
C LYS A 100 -21.00 12.90 12.10
N SER A 101 -22.33 12.91 12.16
CA SER A 101 -23.07 12.27 13.25
C SER A 101 -23.22 10.76 13.11
N SER A 102 -23.12 10.22 11.88
CA SER A 102 -23.38 8.82 11.56
C SER A 102 -22.15 7.92 11.63
N PHE A 103 -20.96 8.51 11.57
CA PHE A 103 -19.69 7.78 11.47
C PHE A 103 -18.77 8.01 12.66
N LYS A 104 -18.04 6.96 13.07
CA LYS A 104 -17.14 6.99 14.23
C LYS A 104 -15.81 7.69 13.98
N HIS A 105 -15.34 7.68 12.74
CA HIS A 105 -14.02 8.15 12.37
C HIS A 105 -14.08 9.14 11.21
N VAL A 106 -13.18 10.14 11.28
CA VAL A 106 -13.02 11.16 10.24
C VAL A 106 -11.57 11.18 9.81
N LEU A 107 -11.31 10.87 8.56
CA LEU A 107 -9.99 10.96 7.95
C LEU A 107 -9.89 12.24 7.13
N LEU A 108 -8.78 12.95 7.30
CA LEU A 108 -8.39 14.07 6.45
C LEU A 108 -7.34 13.58 5.48
N MET A 109 -7.51 13.87 4.21
CA MET A 109 -6.67 13.37 3.13
C MET A 109 -6.29 14.51 2.18
N GLU A 110 -5.06 14.48 1.69
CA GLU A 110 -4.68 15.31 0.54
C GLU A 110 -5.49 14.89 -0.70
N PHE A 111 -5.82 15.85 -1.55
CA PHE A 111 -6.48 15.55 -2.82
C PHE A 111 -5.44 15.12 -3.86
N ALA A 112 -5.61 13.95 -4.45
CA ALA A 112 -4.84 13.53 -5.62
C ALA A 112 -5.51 14.04 -6.90
N GLU A 113 -4.80 14.86 -7.66
CA GLU A 113 -5.20 15.22 -9.02
C GLU A 113 -4.72 14.15 -10.01
N GLY A 114 -5.58 13.75 -10.93
CA GLY A 114 -5.25 12.75 -11.95
C GLY A 114 -6.47 11.97 -12.42
N ALA A 115 -6.22 11.02 -13.32
CA ALA A 115 -7.20 10.02 -13.73
C ALA A 115 -6.72 8.64 -13.25
N THR A 116 -7.66 7.72 -13.03
CA THR A 116 -7.28 6.32 -12.74
C THR A 116 -6.63 5.70 -13.97
N LEU A 117 -5.79 4.68 -13.77
CA LEU A 117 -5.21 3.93 -14.89
C LEU A 117 -6.32 3.30 -15.77
N LYS A 118 -7.45 2.89 -15.14
CA LYS A 118 -8.66 2.42 -15.83
C LYS A 118 -9.27 3.46 -16.75
N ALA A 119 -9.49 4.68 -16.25
CA ALA A 119 -10.07 5.75 -17.07
C ALA A 119 -9.16 6.10 -18.26
N LYS A 120 -7.82 6.07 -18.07
CA LYS A 120 -6.89 6.23 -19.20
C LYS A 120 -7.00 5.11 -20.22
N ARG A 121 -7.08 3.85 -19.76
CA ARG A 121 -7.29 2.69 -20.63
C ARG A 121 -8.59 2.79 -21.41
N GLU A 122 -9.71 3.13 -20.76
CA GLU A 122 -11.05 3.21 -21.37
C GLU A 122 -11.20 4.41 -22.31
N ASP A 123 -10.73 5.60 -21.91
CA ASP A 123 -11.04 6.86 -22.61
C ASP A 123 -9.89 7.35 -23.52
N ALA A 124 -8.66 6.87 -23.35
CA ALA A 124 -7.46 7.39 -24.02
C ALA A 124 -6.34 6.34 -24.16
N VAL A 125 -6.57 5.29 -24.95
CA VAL A 125 -5.66 4.13 -25.08
C VAL A 125 -4.21 4.50 -25.43
N ASP A 126 -3.99 5.48 -26.31
CA ASP A 126 -2.64 5.92 -26.67
C ASP A 126 -1.88 6.51 -25.47
N GLU A 127 -2.56 7.29 -24.63
CA GLU A 127 -1.97 7.83 -23.40
C GLU A 127 -1.69 6.71 -22.39
N PHE A 128 -2.60 5.74 -22.28
CA PHE A 128 -2.39 4.56 -21.44
C PHE A 128 -1.15 3.76 -21.86
N LEU A 129 -1.03 3.47 -23.16
CA LEU A 129 0.13 2.74 -23.71
C LEU A 129 1.44 3.51 -23.49
N ALA A 130 1.43 4.83 -23.67
CA ALA A 130 2.59 5.68 -23.40
C ALA A 130 2.98 5.65 -21.91
N VAL A 131 1.99 5.71 -21.01
CA VAL A 131 2.19 5.66 -19.56
C VAL A 131 2.82 4.34 -19.11
N ILE A 132 2.29 3.19 -19.54
CA ILE A 132 2.83 1.90 -19.10
C ILE A 132 4.23 1.63 -19.66
N GLN A 133 4.62 2.31 -20.74
CA GLN A 133 5.97 2.26 -21.30
C GLN A 133 6.94 3.25 -20.65
N ASP A 134 6.44 4.23 -19.89
CA ASP A 134 7.27 5.25 -19.23
C ASP A 134 8.09 4.67 -18.06
N ARG A 135 9.38 5.01 -18.03
CA ARG A 135 10.31 4.50 -17.01
C ARG A 135 9.98 4.99 -15.60
N SER A 136 9.61 6.27 -15.44
CA SER A 136 9.30 6.84 -14.14
C SER A 136 8.04 6.20 -13.56
N PHE A 137 7.02 5.99 -14.39
CA PHE A 137 5.83 5.24 -14.01
C PHE A 137 6.18 3.79 -13.60
N GLN A 138 6.95 3.07 -14.40
CA GLN A 138 7.32 1.68 -14.11
C GLN A 138 8.06 1.54 -12.76
N ILE A 139 9.02 2.42 -12.48
CA ILE A 139 9.73 2.43 -11.19
C ILE A 139 8.75 2.76 -10.05
N ALA A 140 7.90 3.76 -10.22
CA ALA A 140 6.90 4.14 -9.21
C ALA A 140 5.91 2.99 -8.93
N LEU A 141 5.45 2.30 -9.97
CA LEU A 141 4.59 1.12 -9.87
C LEU A 141 5.28 -0.01 -9.08
N GLY A 142 6.56 -0.26 -9.31
CA GLY A 142 7.36 -1.20 -8.52
C GLY A 142 7.32 -0.90 -7.02
N LYS A 143 7.47 0.38 -6.64
CA LYS A 143 7.39 0.81 -5.24
C LYS A 143 6.01 0.58 -4.63
N VAL A 144 4.95 0.80 -5.41
CA VAL A 144 3.56 0.52 -4.99
C VAL A 144 3.37 -0.97 -4.73
N ILE A 145 3.82 -1.83 -5.64
CA ILE A 145 3.74 -3.30 -5.49
C ILE A 145 4.50 -3.77 -4.26
N ALA A 146 5.71 -3.26 -4.01
CA ALA A 146 6.47 -3.59 -2.80
C ALA A 146 5.78 -3.15 -1.51
N ALA A 147 5.19 -1.96 -1.50
CA ALA A 147 4.41 -1.47 -0.36
C ALA A 147 3.16 -2.33 -0.09
N ASP A 148 2.44 -2.74 -1.15
CA ASP A 148 1.29 -3.63 -1.05
C ASP A 148 1.68 -5.02 -0.54
N ALA A 149 2.74 -5.58 -1.10
CA ALA A 149 3.33 -6.82 -0.64
C ALA A 149 3.73 -6.74 0.83
N PHE A 150 4.30 -5.64 1.29
CA PHE A 150 4.71 -5.46 2.69
C PHE A 150 3.53 -5.22 3.65
N ALA A 151 2.53 -4.45 3.22
CA ALA A 151 1.33 -4.17 3.99
C ALA A 151 0.34 -5.34 4.03
N GLY A 152 0.47 -6.28 3.10
CA GLY A 152 -0.53 -7.33 2.87
C GLY A 152 -1.80 -6.79 2.24
N ASN A 153 -1.69 -5.74 1.43
CA ASN A 153 -2.85 -5.15 0.74
C ASN A 153 -3.30 -6.07 -0.41
N PRO A 154 -4.51 -6.64 -0.37
CA PRO A 154 -5.03 -7.41 -1.49
C PRO A 154 -5.56 -6.50 -2.61
N ASP A 155 -6.04 -5.30 -2.27
CA ASP A 155 -7.02 -4.54 -3.07
C ASP A 155 -6.45 -3.75 -4.26
N ARG A 156 -5.18 -3.90 -4.64
CA ARG A 156 -4.59 -3.09 -5.73
C ARG A 156 -4.14 -3.90 -6.92
N MET A 157 -2.99 -4.55 -6.84
CA MET A 157 -2.39 -5.21 -7.99
C MET A 157 -1.70 -6.49 -7.57
N PHE A 158 -2.14 -7.60 -8.16
CA PHE A 158 -1.49 -8.89 -8.13
C PHE A 158 -1.64 -9.55 -9.50
N ALA A 159 -0.59 -10.22 -9.97
CA ALA A 159 -0.67 -11.06 -11.16
C ALA A 159 0.06 -12.39 -10.93
N GLY A 160 -0.65 -13.49 -11.11
CA GLY A 160 -0.16 -14.84 -10.94
C GLY A 160 -0.78 -15.82 -11.95
N LYS A 161 -0.34 -17.08 -11.92
CA LYS A 161 -0.94 -18.17 -12.70
C LYS A 161 -1.78 -19.06 -11.79
N ILE A 162 -2.94 -19.51 -12.25
CA ILE A 162 -3.79 -20.46 -11.50
C ILE A 162 -3.24 -21.88 -11.68
N GLY A 163 -2.34 -22.33 -10.80
CA GLY A 163 -1.87 -23.72 -10.82
C GLY A 163 -1.27 -24.13 -12.17
N PHE A 164 -1.85 -25.15 -12.82
CA PHE A 164 -1.45 -25.62 -14.15
C PHE A 164 -2.27 -24.99 -15.31
N ASP A 165 -3.27 -24.16 -15.01
CA ASP A 165 -4.08 -23.49 -16.02
C ASP A 165 -3.28 -22.28 -16.57
N PRO A 166 -3.08 -22.17 -17.90
CA PRO A 166 -2.41 -21.03 -18.51
C PRO A 166 -3.17 -19.70 -18.36
N LYS A 167 -4.42 -19.71 -17.87
CA LYS A 167 -5.16 -18.47 -17.60
C LYS A 167 -4.45 -17.64 -16.53
N LEU A 168 -4.10 -16.41 -16.91
CA LEU A 168 -3.65 -15.36 -16.00
C LEU A 168 -4.73 -15.13 -14.94
N ALA A 169 -4.41 -15.40 -13.67
CA ALA A 169 -5.16 -14.85 -12.55
C ALA A 169 -4.43 -13.63 -12.04
N GLY A 170 -4.91 -12.46 -12.42
CA GLY A 170 -4.53 -11.23 -11.78
C GLY A 170 -5.79 -10.50 -11.37
N TRP A 171 -5.76 -9.93 -10.17
CA TRP A 171 -6.74 -8.94 -9.77
C TRP A 171 -6.03 -7.61 -9.82
N TYR A 172 -6.48 -6.72 -10.70
CA TYR A 172 -6.09 -5.33 -10.64
C TYR A 172 -7.34 -4.49 -10.38
N HIS A 173 -7.37 -3.76 -9.27
CA HIS A 173 -8.34 -2.69 -9.07
C HIS A 173 -7.67 -1.38 -9.53
N GLU A 174 -7.65 -1.16 -10.85
CA GLU A 174 -7.03 0.02 -11.48
C GLU A 174 -7.61 1.35 -10.94
N GLN A 175 -8.76 1.30 -10.26
CA GLN A 175 -9.40 2.43 -9.61
C GLN A 175 -8.61 2.96 -8.40
N ASN A 176 -7.77 2.13 -7.78
CA ASN A 176 -6.95 2.48 -6.63
C ASN A 176 -5.53 2.96 -6.99
N LEU A 177 -5.26 3.12 -8.30
CA LEU A 177 -4.02 3.72 -8.81
C LEU A 177 -4.33 4.89 -9.73
N PHE A 178 -3.93 6.08 -9.28
CA PHE A 178 -4.05 7.32 -10.04
C PHE A 178 -2.78 7.56 -10.85
N MET A 179 -2.98 8.08 -12.04
CA MET A 179 -1.94 8.66 -12.90
C MET A 179 -1.89 10.16 -12.64
N ALA A 180 -0.86 10.60 -11.94
CA ALA A 180 -0.57 12.02 -11.74
C ALA A 180 0.72 12.40 -12.47
N LYS A 181 0.94 13.71 -12.65
CA LYS A 181 2.24 14.22 -13.08
C LYS A 181 3.11 14.53 -11.86
N SER A 182 4.36 14.09 -11.89
CA SER A 182 5.41 14.55 -10.99
C SER A 182 5.72 16.03 -11.21
N SER A 183 6.50 16.63 -10.31
CA SER A 183 6.93 18.04 -10.42
C SER A 183 7.73 18.35 -11.69
N ASP A 184 8.39 17.33 -12.27
CA ASP A 184 9.12 17.41 -13.53
C ASP A 184 8.24 17.11 -14.77
N GLY A 185 6.94 16.91 -14.57
CA GLY A 185 5.98 16.60 -15.63
C GLY A 185 5.91 15.12 -16.03
N SER A 186 6.77 14.25 -15.49
CA SER A 186 6.75 12.81 -15.79
C SER A 186 5.52 12.10 -15.21
N PRO A 187 4.99 11.05 -15.86
CA PRO A 187 3.93 10.23 -15.28
C PRO A 187 4.39 9.57 -13.98
N ASN A 188 3.49 9.53 -13.00
CA ASN A 188 3.75 8.96 -11.68
C ASN A 188 2.54 8.15 -11.19
N ALA A 189 2.85 7.00 -10.60
CA ALA A 189 1.87 6.10 -10.02
C ALA A 189 1.53 6.57 -8.60
N VAL A 190 0.30 7.07 -8.39
CA VAL A 190 -0.19 7.55 -7.10
C VAL A 190 -1.16 6.55 -6.52
N ALA A 191 -0.76 5.88 -5.46
CA ALA A 191 -1.55 4.86 -4.80
C ALA A 191 -2.57 5.51 -3.85
N ILE A 192 -3.84 5.14 -3.97
CA ILE A 192 -4.91 5.54 -3.06
C ILE A 192 -5.56 4.32 -2.42
N ASP A 193 -6.36 4.55 -1.36
CA ASP A 193 -7.02 3.50 -0.58
C ASP A 193 -6.02 2.41 -0.11
N ASN A 194 -4.89 2.86 0.45
CA ASN A 194 -3.86 1.95 0.97
C ASN A 194 -4.42 1.12 2.12
N ALA A 195 -4.59 -0.19 1.94
CA ALA A 195 -4.98 -1.08 3.02
C ALA A 195 -3.76 -1.59 3.81
N PHE A 196 -4.00 -2.02 5.05
CA PHE A 196 -3.01 -2.72 5.86
C PHE A 196 -3.66 -3.97 6.48
N GLN A 197 -3.49 -5.08 5.78
CA GLN A 197 -4.05 -6.38 6.12
C GLN A 197 -2.94 -7.43 6.13
N PRO A 198 -2.02 -7.36 7.10
CA PRO A 198 -0.78 -8.15 7.09
C PRO A 198 -0.99 -9.63 7.45
N HIS A 199 -2.21 -10.13 7.31
CA HIS A 199 -2.55 -11.52 7.62
C HIS A 199 -1.69 -12.47 6.79
N VAL A 200 -1.22 -13.52 7.46
CA VAL A 200 -0.50 -14.65 6.88
C VAL A 200 -1.33 -15.87 7.23
N PHE A 201 -2.11 -16.38 6.28
CA PHE A 201 -2.91 -17.58 6.51
C PHE A 201 -2.05 -18.84 6.39
N ASP A 202 -2.44 -19.85 7.16
CA ASP A 202 -1.80 -21.17 7.22
C ASP A 202 -1.67 -21.76 5.81
N ALA A 203 -0.41 -22.01 5.41
CA ALA A 203 0.04 -22.74 4.23
C ALA A 203 -0.51 -22.27 2.87
N THR A 204 0.32 -21.56 2.09
CA THR A 204 0.47 -21.78 0.63
C THR A 204 1.68 -21.00 0.12
N ALA A 205 2.32 -21.58 -0.90
CA ALA A 205 3.71 -21.34 -1.28
C ALA A 205 4.11 -19.86 -1.53
N PRO A 206 5.39 -19.49 -1.33
CA PRO A 206 5.92 -18.13 -1.50
C PRO A 206 5.70 -17.52 -2.91
N TRP A 207 5.34 -18.36 -3.89
CA TRP A 207 5.03 -18.01 -5.28
C TRP A 207 3.53 -17.73 -5.54
N GLY A 208 2.69 -17.69 -4.51
CA GLY A 208 1.25 -17.48 -4.70
C GLY A 208 0.55 -18.71 -5.29
N ARG A 209 0.66 -19.88 -4.63
CA ARG A 209 -0.31 -20.95 -4.90
C ARG A 209 -1.67 -20.50 -4.36
N TYR A 210 -2.52 -20.10 -5.28
CA TYR A 210 -3.94 -19.83 -5.09
C TYR A 210 -4.65 -21.06 -4.49
N LEU A 211 -5.22 -20.95 -3.28
CA LEU A 211 -6.26 -21.87 -2.81
C LEU A 211 -7.58 -21.49 -3.51
N GLY A 212 -7.69 -21.88 -4.77
CA GLY A 212 -8.87 -21.71 -5.62
C GLY A 212 -10.08 -22.55 -5.25
N GLY A 213 -10.31 -22.75 -3.95
CA GLY A 213 -11.53 -23.37 -3.43
C GLY A 213 -12.47 -22.41 -2.70
N MET A 214 -11.99 -21.24 -2.23
CA MET A 214 -12.78 -20.39 -1.30
C MET A 214 -12.84 -18.90 -1.64
N GLY A 215 -12.29 -18.44 -2.77
CA GLY A 215 -12.47 -17.05 -3.22
C GLY A 215 -11.82 -16.00 -2.31
N VAL A 216 -10.65 -16.29 -1.72
CA VAL A 216 -9.96 -15.33 -0.84
C VAL A 216 -8.61 -14.92 -1.44
N GLN A 217 -8.42 -13.60 -1.55
CA GLN A 217 -7.26 -12.91 -2.12
C GLN A 217 -6.23 -12.61 -1.02
N TRP A 218 -4.95 -12.87 -1.28
CA TRP A 218 -3.88 -12.56 -0.32
C TRP A 218 -2.69 -11.92 -1.04
N GLY A 219 -2.27 -10.73 -0.58
CA GLY A 219 -1.31 -9.87 -1.28
C GLY A 219 0.04 -10.55 -1.58
N SER A 220 0.64 -10.19 -2.73
CA SER A 220 1.90 -10.73 -3.27
C SER A 220 3.04 -10.77 -2.24
N LEU A 221 3.89 -11.79 -2.32
CA LEU A 221 5.21 -11.82 -1.68
C LEU A 221 6.36 -11.68 -2.70
N ALA A 222 6.05 -11.63 -4.00
CA ALA A 222 7.04 -11.66 -5.07
C ALA A 222 8.01 -10.47 -4.99
N ALA A 223 7.55 -9.30 -4.53
CA ALA A 223 8.39 -8.13 -4.29
C ALA A 223 9.52 -8.36 -3.27
N GLY A 224 9.45 -9.43 -2.46
CA GLY A 224 10.55 -9.86 -1.61
C GLY A 224 11.77 -10.31 -2.40
N ASN A 225 11.62 -10.79 -3.65
CA ASN A 225 12.70 -11.33 -4.46
C ASN A 225 12.69 -10.72 -5.86
N VAL A 226 13.83 -10.22 -6.34
CA VAL A 226 13.88 -9.49 -7.63
C VAL A 226 13.44 -10.34 -8.83
N GLU A 227 13.77 -11.64 -8.86
CA GLU A 227 13.38 -12.51 -9.99
C GLU A 227 11.89 -12.84 -9.96
N LEU A 228 11.31 -13.04 -8.78
CA LEU A 228 9.87 -13.21 -8.64
C LEU A 228 9.12 -11.91 -8.99
N ALA A 229 9.64 -10.76 -8.56
CA ALA A 229 9.08 -9.45 -8.90
C ALA A 229 9.11 -9.21 -10.43
N LYS A 230 10.19 -9.58 -11.13
CA LYS A 230 10.26 -9.54 -12.60
C LYS A 230 9.20 -10.42 -13.25
N HIS A 231 8.97 -11.61 -12.69
CA HIS A 231 7.95 -12.52 -13.20
C HIS A 231 6.54 -11.93 -13.05
N GLU A 232 6.18 -11.49 -11.84
CA GLU A 232 4.88 -10.86 -11.55
C GLU A 232 4.67 -9.60 -12.40
N ALA A 233 5.68 -8.75 -12.55
CA ALA A 233 5.61 -7.57 -13.42
C ALA A 233 5.31 -7.95 -14.87
N GLY A 234 5.86 -9.07 -15.37
CA GLY A 234 5.59 -9.55 -16.73
C GLY A 234 4.14 -9.98 -16.91
N LEU A 235 3.59 -10.67 -15.92
CA LEU A 235 2.18 -11.08 -15.91
C LEU A 235 1.25 -9.87 -15.81
N LEU A 236 1.61 -8.86 -15.01
CA LEU A 236 0.84 -7.62 -14.89
C LEU A 236 0.84 -6.84 -16.22
N PHE A 237 1.97 -6.80 -16.92
CA PHE A 237 2.05 -6.17 -18.24
C PHE A 237 1.18 -6.87 -19.28
N ASP A 238 1.19 -8.20 -19.31
CA ASP A 238 0.32 -8.97 -20.20
C ASP A 238 -1.17 -8.69 -19.92
N LEU A 239 -1.52 -8.52 -18.65
CA LEU A 239 -2.88 -8.22 -18.21
C LEU A 239 -3.30 -6.79 -18.62
N PHE A 240 -2.42 -5.81 -18.49
CA PHE A 240 -2.67 -4.45 -18.99
C PHE A 240 -2.93 -4.42 -20.50
N LEU A 241 -2.15 -5.17 -21.29
CA LEU A 241 -2.35 -5.20 -22.74
C LEU A 241 -3.60 -5.98 -23.13
N SER A 242 -3.85 -7.15 -22.52
CA SER A 242 -5.04 -7.94 -22.81
C SER A 242 -6.33 -7.20 -22.48
N THR A 243 -6.34 -6.41 -21.41
CA THR A 243 -7.49 -5.58 -21.07
C THR A 243 -7.62 -4.36 -21.97
N ALA A 244 -6.53 -3.76 -22.43
CA ALA A 244 -6.59 -2.72 -23.46
C ALA A 244 -7.16 -3.25 -24.79
N GLU A 245 -6.80 -4.48 -25.21
CA GLU A 245 -7.32 -5.11 -26.43
C GLU A 245 -8.83 -5.36 -26.37
N ASN A 246 -9.33 -5.74 -25.19
CA ASN A 246 -10.76 -5.97 -25.00
C ASN A 246 -11.58 -4.66 -25.08
N ASP A 247 -11.04 -3.56 -24.55
CA ASP A 247 -11.71 -2.25 -24.56
C ASP A 247 -11.58 -1.55 -25.92
N HIS A 248 -10.44 -1.74 -26.61
CA HIS A 248 -10.08 -1.07 -27.88
C HIS A 248 -9.61 -2.09 -28.93
N PRO A 249 -10.51 -2.90 -29.49
CA PRO A 249 -10.15 -3.90 -30.50
C PRO A 249 -9.58 -3.29 -31.79
N ASP A 250 -9.82 -2.00 -32.04
CA ASP A 250 -9.31 -1.21 -33.16
C ASP A 250 -7.86 -0.73 -32.96
N ALA A 251 -7.35 -0.73 -31.73
CA ALA A 251 -5.97 -0.31 -31.39
C ALA A 251 -4.94 -1.46 -31.45
N GLY A 252 -5.28 -2.59 -32.07
CA GLY A 252 -4.46 -3.81 -32.11
C GLY A 252 -2.99 -3.59 -32.53
N PRO A 253 -2.68 -2.86 -33.61
CA PRO A 253 -1.30 -2.60 -34.02
C PRO A 253 -0.46 -1.86 -32.96
N GLN A 254 -1.04 -0.84 -32.30
CA GLN A 254 -0.37 -0.07 -31.25
C GLN A 254 -0.13 -0.92 -30.00
N ILE A 255 -1.09 -1.76 -29.65
CA ILE A 255 -0.97 -2.68 -28.51
C ILE A 255 0.10 -3.74 -28.77
N GLU A 256 0.14 -4.29 -29.99
CA GLU A 256 1.19 -5.25 -30.38
C GLU A 256 2.58 -4.61 -30.36
N GLN A 257 2.70 -3.36 -30.85
CA GLN A 257 3.94 -2.61 -30.73
C GLN A 257 4.36 -2.46 -29.25
N ALA A 258 3.41 -2.20 -28.36
CA ALA A 258 3.67 -2.08 -26.93
C ALA A 258 4.17 -3.38 -26.28
N ARG A 259 3.78 -4.56 -26.78
CA ARG A 259 4.25 -5.86 -26.26
C ARG A 259 5.78 -5.98 -26.24
N SER A 260 6.46 -5.37 -27.21
CA SER A 260 7.93 -5.36 -27.28
C SER A 260 8.59 -4.69 -26.07
N GLY A 261 7.88 -3.80 -25.36
CA GLY A 261 8.35 -3.12 -24.15
C GLY A 261 8.37 -3.97 -22.88
N LYS A 262 7.81 -5.19 -22.93
CA LYS A 262 7.68 -6.07 -21.75
C LYS A 262 9.00 -6.30 -20.99
N PRO A 263 10.15 -6.60 -21.61
CA PRO A 263 11.39 -6.85 -20.86
C PRO A 263 11.86 -5.62 -20.07
N THR A 264 11.69 -4.43 -20.65
CA THR A 264 11.99 -3.15 -20.01
C THR A 264 11.07 -2.89 -18.83
N PHE A 265 9.76 -3.11 -19.02
CA PHE A 265 8.75 -3.01 -17.97
C PHE A 265 9.10 -3.91 -16.77
N GLN A 266 9.36 -5.19 -17.03
CA GLN A 266 9.72 -6.17 -16.00
C GLN A 266 10.93 -5.72 -15.19
N THR A 267 11.97 -5.24 -15.88
CA THR A 267 13.21 -4.80 -15.25
C THR A 267 13.00 -3.57 -14.38
N ASN A 268 12.34 -2.54 -14.89
CA ASN A 268 12.15 -1.28 -14.18
C ASN A 268 11.20 -1.43 -12.97
N VAL A 269 10.10 -2.17 -13.13
CA VAL A 269 9.17 -2.46 -12.03
C VAL A 269 9.86 -3.29 -10.95
N ALA A 270 10.59 -4.34 -11.32
CA ALA A 270 11.29 -5.17 -10.34
C ALA A 270 12.39 -4.41 -9.59
N ASN A 271 13.14 -3.54 -10.26
CA ASN A 271 14.14 -2.70 -9.62
C ASN A 271 13.50 -1.72 -8.62
N GLY A 272 12.42 -1.04 -9.01
CA GLY A 272 11.67 -0.17 -8.11
C GLY A 272 11.09 -0.91 -6.90
N ALA A 273 10.58 -2.12 -7.11
CA ALA A 273 10.07 -2.98 -6.05
C ALA A 273 11.19 -3.44 -5.10
N TYR A 274 12.33 -3.85 -5.63
CA TYR A 274 13.49 -4.27 -4.84
C TYR A 274 14.02 -3.14 -3.96
N GLU A 275 14.25 -1.95 -4.53
CA GLU A 275 14.71 -0.77 -3.79
C GLU A 275 13.75 -0.41 -2.64
N ALA A 276 12.44 -0.38 -2.93
CA ALA A 276 11.42 -0.12 -1.92
C ALA A 276 11.39 -1.20 -0.83
N MET A 277 11.48 -2.48 -1.21
CA MET A 277 11.47 -3.59 -0.28
C MET A 277 12.69 -3.54 0.65
N GLN A 278 13.89 -3.24 0.14
CA GLN A 278 15.08 -3.05 0.97
C GLN A 278 14.87 -1.93 2.00
N ALA A 279 14.27 -0.80 1.61
CA ALA A 279 13.96 0.30 2.52
C ALA A 279 12.93 -0.11 3.61
N LEU A 280 11.91 -0.88 3.25
CA LEU A 280 10.88 -1.37 4.18
C LEU A 280 11.41 -2.43 5.17
N LEU A 281 12.29 -3.30 4.67
CA LEU A 281 12.91 -4.39 5.43
C LEU A 281 14.05 -3.92 6.34
N ALA A 282 14.61 -2.74 6.09
CA ALA A 282 15.74 -2.14 6.82
C ALA A 282 15.58 -2.22 8.35
N ARG A 283 16.72 -2.42 9.03
CA ARG A 283 16.81 -2.50 10.50
C ARG A 283 16.43 -1.15 11.13
N GLY A 284 15.99 -1.17 12.39
CA GLY A 284 15.73 0.05 13.16
C GLY A 284 14.41 0.80 12.86
N GLN A 285 13.63 0.42 11.84
CA GLN A 285 12.42 1.15 11.42
C GLN A 285 11.30 1.31 12.46
N GLY A 286 11.39 0.65 13.64
CA GLY A 286 10.45 0.86 14.75
C GLY A 286 8.98 0.56 14.38
N TRP A 287 8.76 -0.32 13.39
CA TRP A 287 7.43 -0.57 12.82
C TRP A 287 6.36 -0.86 13.86
N LYS A 288 6.68 -1.67 14.86
CA LYS A 288 5.76 -2.00 15.96
C LYS A 288 5.20 -0.75 16.64
N ASP A 289 6.05 0.21 16.99
CA ASP A 289 5.63 1.41 17.72
C ASP A 289 4.86 2.37 16.80
N LYS A 290 5.28 2.46 15.52
CA LYS A 290 4.57 3.25 14.50
C LYS A 290 3.16 2.69 14.25
N LEU A 291 3.03 1.38 14.04
CA LEU A 291 1.76 0.70 13.79
C LEU A 291 0.82 0.76 15.02
N ARG A 292 1.36 0.63 16.23
CA ARG A 292 0.58 0.85 17.47
C ARG A 292 0.01 2.26 17.55
N LYS A 293 0.81 3.27 17.20
CA LYS A 293 0.35 4.67 17.16
C LYS A 293 -0.78 4.87 16.13
N ASP A 294 -0.75 4.10 15.04
CA ASP A 294 -1.82 4.10 14.03
C ASP A 294 -3.05 3.26 14.45
N GLY A 295 -3.00 2.58 15.61
CA GLY A 295 -4.11 1.82 16.19
C GLY A 295 -4.09 0.31 15.94
N ALA A 296 -3.00 -0.25 15.43
CA ALA A 296 -2.89 -1.69 15.19
C ALA A 296 -2.96 -2.49 16.49
N THR A 297 -3.77 -3.55 16.49
CA THR A 297 -3.91 -4.48 17.62
C THR A 297 -2.67 -5.38 17.74
N GLU A 298 -2.50 -6.06 18.88
CA GLU A 298 -1.39 -7.00 19.04
C GLU A 298 -1.43 -8.16 18.04
N ASP A 299 -2.63 -8.63 17.66
CA ASP A 299 -2.79 -9.70 16.67
C ASP A 299 -2.42 -9.24 15.26
N THR A 300 -2.81 -8.02 14.87
CA THR A 300 -2.37 -7.39 13.61
C THR A 300 -0.85 -7.23 13.58
N ILE A 301 -0.26 -6.77 14.69
CA ILE A 301 1.19 -6.61 14.81
C ILE A 301 1.89 -7.97 14.74
N ARG A 302 1.34 -9.03 15.35
CA ARG A 302 1.90 -10.39 15.27
C ARG A 302 1.91 -10.87 13.82
N SER A 303 0.80 -10.71 13.11
CA SER A 303 0.66 -11.07 11.69
C SER A 303 1.67 -10.33 10.81
N PHE A 304 1.80 -9.02 11.03
CA PHE A 304 2.81 -8.20 10.35
C PHE A 304 4.25 -8.63 10.60
N ARG A 305 4.60 -9.05 11.82
CA ARG A 305 5.95 -9.57 12.10
C ARG A 305 6.24 -10.83 11.28
N VAL A 306 5.28 -11.75 11.18
CA VAL A 306 5.41 -12.97 10.37
C VAL A 306 5.63 -12.57 8.91
N ARG A 307 4.77 -11.71 8.37
CA ARG A 307 4.86 -11.24 6.97
C ARG A 307 6.19 -10.57 6.66
N LYS A 308 6.66 -9.67 7.52
CA LYS A 308 7.96 -9.01 7.37
C LYS A 308 9.11 -10.02 7.35
N ARG A 309 9.07 -11.06 8.18
CA ARG A 309 10.11 -12.10 8.20
C ARG A 309 10.11 -12.91 6.90
N LEU A 310 8.93 -13.33 6.43
CA LEU A 310 8.82 -14.04 5.14
C LEU A 310 9.43 -13.22 4.01
N LEU A 311 9.09 -11.93 3.90
CA LEU A 311 9.64 -11.05 2.87
C LEU A 311 11.17 -10.91 2.95
N ARG A 312 11.77 -11.01 4.15
CA ARG A 312 13.24 -11.01 4.30
C ARG A 312 13.87 -12.32 3.84
N LEU A 313 13.31 -13.46 4.21
CA LEU A 313 13.80 -14.76 3.75
C LEU A 313 13.73 -14.87 2.21
N MET A 314 12.65 -14.34 1.63
CA MET A 314 12.53 -14.22 0.17
C MET A 314 13.63 -13.33 -0.44
N ALA A 315 13.95 -12.21 0.23
CA ALA A 315 15.01 -11.29 -0.19
C ALA A 315 16.42 -11.87 -0.06
N GLU A 316 16.63 -12.77 0.90
CA GLU A 316 17.88 -13.48 1.13
C GLU A 316 18.06 -14.70 0.20
N GLY A 317 17.04 -15.03 -0.61
CA GLY A 317 17.08 -16.14 -1.55
C GLY A 317 16.75 -17.50 -0.94
N GLU A 318 16.46 -17.55 0.36
CA GLU A 318 16.05 -18.75 1.11
C GLU A 318 14.56 -19.09 0.91
N GLY A 319 13.92 -18.57 -0.15
CA GLY A 319 12.48 -18.62 -0.38
C GLY A 319 11.88 -19.99 -0.72
N THR A 320 12.44 -21.10 -0.23
CA THR A 320 11.84 -22.42 -0.42
C THR A 320 10.52 -22.56 0.36
N GLU A 321 9.69 -23.52 -0.04
CA GLU A 321 8.46 -23.81 0.67
C GLU A 321 8.76 -24.28 2.10
N GLU A 322 9.81 -25.09 2.29
CA GLU A 322 10.27 -25.55 3.60
C GLU A 322 10.68 -24.40 4.52
N ALA A 323 11.52 -23.47 4.04
CA ALA A 323 11.97 -22.32 4.82
C ALA A 323 10.81 -21.36 5.14
N THR A 324 9.84 -21.23 4.23
CA THR A 324 8.61 -20.45 4.45
C THR A 324 7.77 -21.08 5.57
N GLN A 325 7.59 -22.40 5.56
CA GLN A 325 6.82 -23.12 6.59
C GLN A 325 7.50 -23.06 7.96
N GLU A 326 8.83 -23.24 8.00
CA GLU A 326 9.62 -23.09 9.23
C GLU A 326 9.52 -21.68 9.81
N ALA A 327 9.60 -20.65 8.96
CA ALA A 327 9.44 -19.26 9.37
C ALA A 327 8.04 -18.94 9.92
N ILE A 328 6.97 -19.51 9.35
CA ILE A 328 5.60 -19.39 9.87
C ILE A 328 5.50 -20.04 11.25
N LYS A 329 6.04 -21.25 11.41
CA LYS A 329 6.05 -21.99 12.69
C LYS A 329 6.79 -21.21 13.77
N ASP A 330 8.01 -20.75 13.49
CA ASP A 330 8.82 -19.97 14.43
C ASP A 330 8.22 -18.60 14.74
N ALA A 331 7.53 -17.95 13.81
CA ALA A 331 6.97 -16.63 14.04
C ALA A 331 5.78 -16.66 15.02
N ARG A 332 5.19 -17.83 15.26
CA ARG A 332 4.23 -18.07 16.35
C ARG A 332 4.94 -18.23 17.71
N ASP A 333 6.24 -18.52 17.71
CA ASP A 333 7.08 -18.66 18.91
C ASP A 333 7.90 -17.37 19.14
N ASP A 334 7.51 -16.66 20.19
CA ASP A 334 8.11 -15.39 20.59
C ASP A 334 9.61 -15.52 20.96
N GLN A 335 10.06 -16.70 21.41
CA GLN A 335 11.46 -16.98 21.73
C GLN A 335 12.25 -17.33 20.46
N ALA A 336 11.70 -18.19 19.60
CA ALA A 336 12.30 -18.50 18.29
C ALA A 336 12.48 -17.23 17.44
N TYR A 337 11.49 -16.33 17.43
CA TYR A 337 11.62 -15.04 16.77
C TYR A 337 12.74 -14.17 17.34
N ARG A 338 12.86 -14.09 18.67
CA ARG A 338 13.95 -13.32 19.29
C ARG A 338 15.31 -13.93 18.96
N LYS A 339 15.41 -15.25 18.89
CA LYS A 339 16.63 -15.95 18.46
C LYS A 339 16.98 -15.60 17.03
N TRP A 340 16.01 -15.70 16.13
CA TRP A 340 16.17 -15.30 14.73
C TRP A 340 16.65 -13.85 14.61
N VAL A 341 16.09 -12.92 15.39
CA VAL A 341 16.54 -11.51 15.41
C VAL A 341 18.01 -11.40 15.87
N LEU A 342 18.41 -12.12 16.92
CA LEU A 342 19.80 -12.08 17.38
C LEU A 342 20.77 -12.64 16.35
N VAL A 343 20.43 -13.78 15.75
CA VAL A 343 21.29 -14.44 14.76
C VAL A 343 21.36 -13.65 13.47
N ASN A 344 20.22 -13.27 12.89
CA ASN A 344 20.17 -12.70 11.55
C ASN A 344 20.20 -11.18 11.52
N GLU A 345 19.66 -10.48 12.55
CA GLU A 345 19.76 -9.01 12.62
C GLU A 345 20.97 -8.51 13.40
N TYR A 346 21.52 -9.28 14.33
CA TYR A 346 22.68 -8.86 15.13
C TYR A 346 23.92 -9.70 14.88
N HIS A 347 23.87 -10.65 13.92
CA HIS A 347 24.98 -11.53 13.56
C HIS A 347 25.56 -12.28 14.76
N MET A 348 24.72 -12.55 15.76
CA MET A 348 25.10 -13.31 16.94
C MET A 348 25.19 -14.78 16.57
N ALA A 349 26.22 -15.49 17.05
CA ALA A 349 26.26 -16.94 16.93
C ALA A 349 25.00 -17.56 17.57
N SER A 350 24.44 -18.62 16.98
CA SER A 350 23.21 -19.26 17.46
C SER A 350 23.26 -19.59 18.95
N ASP A 351 24.37 -20.16 19.41
CA ASP A 351 24.54 -20.55 20.82
C ASP A 351 24.59 -19.33 21.76
N GLY A 352 25.16 -18.21 21.29
CA GLY A 352 25.14 -16.94 22.00
C GLY A 352 23.74 -16.34 22.08
N ALA A 353 22.94 -16.52 21.02
CA ALA A 353 21.54 -16.09 21.02
C ALA A 353 20.71 -16.92 22.00
N ASP A 354 20.91 -18.24 22.06
CA ASP A 354 20.26 -19.11 23.04
C ASP A 354 20.61 -18.71 24.47
N ALA A 355 21.91 -18.50 24.76
CA ALA A 355 22.37 -18.07 26.08
C ALA A 355 21.72 -16.75 26.52
N LEU A 356 21.69 -15.73 25.65
CA LEU A 356 21.07 -14.45 25.96
C LEU A 356 19.56 -14.55 26.21
N LEU A 357 18.87 -15.45 25.50
CA LEU A 357 17.43 -15.64 25.67
C LEU A 357 17.06 -16.44 26.91
N LEU A 358 17.98 -17.25 27.43
CA LEU A 358 17.83 -17.94 28.71
C LEU A 358 17.95 -16.99 29.92
N GLU A 359 18.71 -15.89 29.80
CA GLU A 359 18.91 -14.95 30.90
C GLU A 359 17.61 -14.24 31.32
N SER A 360 16.99 -13.48 30.41
CA SER A 360 15.66 -12.89 30.60
C SER A 360 15.25 -12.04 29.38
N LEU A 361 13.95 -11.71 29.30
CA LEU A 361 13.47 -10.67 28.39
C LEU A 361 14.12 -9.30 28.65
N ALA A 362 14.54 -9.01 29.89
CA ALA A 362 15.23 -7.76 30.22
C ALA A 362 16.62 -7.71 29.60
N ALA A 363 17.39 -8.81 29.67
CA ALA A 363 18.71 -8.95 29.05
C ALA A 363 18.63 -8.76 27.52
N TYR A 364 17.67 -9.42 26.86
CA TYR A 364 17.41 -9.23 25.43
C TYR A 364 17.09 -7.76 25.07
N LYS A 365 16.22 -7.10 25.84
CA LYS A 365 15.86 -5.69 25.61
C LYS A 365 17.05 -4.76 25.79
N ASP A 366 17.89 -5.02 26.79
CA ASP A 366 19.06 -4.22 27.07
C ASP A 366 20.15 -4.41 26.01
N PHE A 367 20.40 -5.65 25.57
CA PHE A 367 21.25 -5.94 24.42
C PHE A 367 20.82 -5.13 23.20
N LYS A 368 19.53 -5.19 22.83
CA LYS A 368 19.00 -4.43 21.68
C LYS A 368 19.16 -2.92 21.83
N ARG A 369 19.10 -2.39 23.05
CA ARG A 369 19.30 -0.97 23.33
C ARG A 369 20.76 -0.57 23.10
N ARG A 370 21.71 -1.38 23.57
CA ARG A 370 23.15 -1.12 23.39
C ARG A 370 23.59 -1.28 21.93
N SER A 371 23.09 -2.30 21.24
CA SER A 371 23.43 -2.61 19.85
C SER A 371 22.72 -1.75 18.80
N ARG A 372 21.93 -0.74 19.22
CA ARG A 372 21.32 0.26 18.29
C ARG A 372 22.27 1.42 17.96
N HIS A 373 23.41 1.50 18.62
CA HIS A 373 24.40 2.58 18.48
C HIS A 373 25.69 2.13 17.77
N VAL A 374 25.67 0.94 17.19
CA VAL A 374 26.68 0.38 16.28
C VAL A 374 26.01 0.21 14.94
#